data_AF-A0A3D2VPA1-F1
#
_entry.id   AF-A0A3D2VPA1-F1
#
_cell.length_a   1.000
_cell.length_b   1.000
_cell.length_c   1.000
_cell.angle_alpha   90.00
_cell.angle_beta   90.00
_cell.angle_gamma   90.00
#
_symmetry.space_group_name_H-M   'P 1'
#
loop_
_entity.id
_entity.type
_entity.pdbx_description
1 polymer ?
#
loop_
_entity_poly.entity_id
_entity_poly.type
_entity_poly.pdbx_seq_one_letter_code
_entity_poly.pdbx_strand_id
1 'polypeptide(L)'
;MSTVDDVDLGRRRFLTATATVVGGVGVAFVAVPFLKSWSPSERAQAAGAPVETDISKLEDGALMTVEWRGKPVWFLKRSKKMLDDLPTLKGELLDPNSEVASQQPKYAQNATRSIKPEVLVLVGICTHLGCSPT
;
A
#
# COMPACT_ATOMS: atom_id res chain seq x y z
N MET A 1 25.37 -58.19 -42.37
CA MET A 1 24.46 -57.08 -42.76
C MET A 1 23.18 -57.30 -41.98
N SER A 2 22.84 -56.58 -40.92
CA SER A 2 23.09 -55.19 -40.54
C SER A 2 23.30 -55.09 -39.02
N THR A 3 24.36 -54.38 -38.62
CA THR A 3 24.54 -53.88 -37.25
C THR A 3 23.46 -52.83 -37.00
N VAL A 4 22.44 -53.18 -36.21
CA VAL A 4 21.56 -52.16 -35.64
C VAL A 4 22.37 -51.49 -34.54
N ASP A 5 22.69 -50.21 -34.71
CA ASP A 5 23.36 -49.40 -33.69
C ASP A 5 22.58 -49.52 -32.37
N ASP A 6 23.22 -50.05 -31.33
CA ASP A 6 22.64 -50.10 -29.99
C ASP A 6 22.43 -48.66 -29.50
N VAL A 7 21.18 -48.32 -29.17
CA VAL A 7 20.81 -46.93 -28.83
C VAL A 7 21.37 -46.61 -27.44
N ASP A 8 22.32 -45.67 -27.38
CA ASP A 8 22.89 -45.19 -26.11
C ASP A 8 21.82 -44.44 -25.28
N LEU A 9 21.20 -45.18 -24.37
CA LEU A 9 20.17 -44.68 -23.45
C LEU A 9 20.72 -43.61 -22.50
N GLY A 10 22.02 -43.65 -22.18
CA GLY A 10 22.69 -42.66 -21.33
C GLY A 10 22.73 -41.29 -22.00
N ARG A 11 23.17 -41.23 -23.25
CA ARG A 11 23.16 -40.00 -24.07
C ARG A 11 21.75 -39.45 -24.24
N ARG A 12 20.77 -40.32 -24.50
CA ARG A 12 19.37 -39.91 -24.64
C ARG A 12 18.84 -39.27 -23.35
N ARG A 13 19.05 -39.91 -22.19
CA ARG A 13 18.65 -39.37 -20.89
C ARG A 13 19.35 -38.05 -20.59
N PHE A 14 20.64 -37.94 -20.89
CA PHE A 14 21.40 -36.70 -20.71
C PHE A 14 20.82 -35.55 -21.54
N LEU A 15 20.57 -35.77 -22.83
CA LEU A 15 19.98 -34.76 -23.71
C LEU A 15 18.58 -34.36 -23.28
N THR A 16 17.72 -35.32 -22.91
CA THR A 16 16.37 -35.01 -22.40
C THR A 16 16.43 -34.22 -21.10
N ALA A 17 17.22 -34.66 -20.11
CA ALA A 17 17.35 -33.97 -18.83
C ALA A 17 17.87 -32.54 -19.01
N THR A 18 18.91 -32.37 -19.83
CA THR A 18 19.48 -31.04 -20.12
C THR A 18 18.46 -30.14 -20.81
N ALA A 19 17.74 -30.66 -21.82
CA ALA A 19 16.70 -29.91 -22.52
C ALA A 19 15.54 -29.51 -21.58
N THR A 20 15.12 -30.40 -20.68
CA THR A 20 14.09 -30.09 -19.68
C THR A 20 14.54 -29.03 -18.69
N VAL A 21 15.78 -29.10 -18.18
CA VAL A 21 16.33 -28.10 -17.27
C VAL A 21 16.43 -26.74 -17.95
N VAL A 22 17.04 -26.68 -19.14
CA VAL A 22 17.18 -25.43 -19.90
C VAL A 22 15.82 -24.85 -20.27
N GLY A 23 14.88 -25.70 -20.70
CA GLY A 23 13.50 -25.28 -20.99
C GLY A 23 12.80 -24.72 -19.75
N GLY A 24 12.93 -25.39 -18.61
CA GLY A 24 12.37 -24.93 -17.33
C GLY A 24 12.94 -23.58 -16.90
N VAL A 25 14.25 -23.38 -17.02
CA VAL A 25 14.90 -22.09 -16.78
C VAL A 25 14.35 -21.03 -17.73
N GLY A 26 14.25 -21.33 -19.03
CA GLY A 26 13.67 -20.43 -20.03
C GLY A 26 12.24 -19.98 -19.67
N VAL A 27 11.39 -20.89 -19.21
CA VAL A 27 10.04 -20.57 -18.74
C VAL A 27 10.08 -19.59 -17.57
N ALA A 28 10.94 -19.83 -16.57
CA ALA A 28 11.08 -18.92 -15.44
C ALA A 28 11.57 -17.52 -15.87
N PHE A 29 12.51 -17.45 -16.82
CA PHE A 29 13.01 -16.19 -17.36
C PHE A 29 11.94 -15.36 -18.08
N VAL A 30 10.90 -15.98 -18.63
CA VAL A 30 9.76 -15.27 -19.23
C VAL A 30 8.68 -14.96 -18.19
N ALA A 31 8.33 -15.92 -17.34
CA ALA A 31 7.25 -15.79 -16.38
C ALA A 31 7.53 -14.72 -15.32
N VAL A 32 8.75 -14.62 -14.81
CA VAL A 32 9.12 -13.66 -13.76
C VAL A 32 8.93 -12.20 -14.19
N PRO A 33 9.53 -11.71 -15.30
CA PRO A 33 9.31 -10.33 -15.73
C PRO A 33 7.87 -10.07 -16.19
N PHE A 34 7.19 -11.07 -16.77
CA PHE A 34 5.77 -10.95 -17.13
C PHE A 34 4.90 -10.68 -15.89
N LEU A 35 5.04 -11.46 -14.82
CA LEU A 35 4.32 -11.21 -13.57
C LEU A 35 4.77 -9.90 -12.92
N LYS A 36 6.07 -9.58 -12.95
CA LYS A 36 6.59 -8.33 -12.41
C LYS A 36 6.02 -7.10 -13.14
N SER A 37 5.65 -7.22 -14.41
CA SER A 37 5.04 -6.14 -15.19
C SER A 37 3.69 -5.65 -14.62
N TRP A 38 3.02 -6.44 -13.78
CA TRP A 38 1.81 -6.02 -13.06
C TRP A 38 2.09 -5.17 -11.82
N SER A 39 3.36 -5.07 -11.39
CA SER A 39 3.76 -4.20 -10.28
C SER A 39 3.66 -2.71 -10.66
N PRO A 40 3.56 -1.79 -9.69
CA PRO A 40 3.55 -0.36 -9.97
C PRO A 40 4.76 0.09 -10.81
N SER A 41 4.49 0.79 -11.90
CA SER A 41 5.52 1.36 -12.78
C SER A 41 6.31 2.47 -12.08
N GLU A 42 7.50 2.79 -12.60
CA GLU A 42 8.33 3.91 -12.09
C GLU A 42 7.56 5.23 -12.06
N ARG A 43 6.72 5.50 -13.07
CA ARG A 43 5.84 6.67 -13.10
C ARG A 43 4.84 6.66 -11.93
N ALA A 44 4.24 5.52 -11.65
CA ALA A 44 3.29 5.38 -10.54
C ALA A 44 3.98 5.49 -9.17
N GLN A 45 5.22 4.99 -9.04
CA GLN A 45 6.02 5.14 -7.83
C GLN A 45 6.45 6.61 -7.62
N ALA A 46 6.90 7.28 -8.68
CA ALA A 46 7.28 8.70 -8.64
C ALA A 46 6.09 9.60 -8.30
N ALA A 47 4.89 9.31 -8.82
CA ALA A 47 3.66 10.01 -8.45
C ALA A 47 3.28 9.84 -6.97
N GLY A 48 3.92 8.93 -6.23
CA GLY A 48 3.75 8.77 -4.79
C GLY A 48 4.70 9.57 -3.91
N ALA A 49 5.44 10.52 -4.48
CA ALA A 49 6.26 11.46 -3.72
C ALA A 49 5.43 12.22 -2.65
N PRO A 50 6.09 12.72 -1.59
CA PRO A 50 5.44 13.59 -0.62
C PRO A 50 4.84 14.82 -1.30
N VAL A 51 3.64 15.21 -0.86
CA VAL A 51 2.97 16.44 -1.28
C VAL A 51 2.98 17.39 -0.09
N GLU A 52 3.42 18.62 -0.33
CA GLU A 52 3.35 19.70 0.65
C GLU A 52 2.12 20.56 0.35
N THR A 53 1.41 21.00 1.39
CA THR A 53 0.26 21.90 1.23
C THR A 53 0.24 22.91 2.37
N ASP A 54 -0.01 24.17 2.03
CA ASP A 54 -0.18 25.23 3.00
C ASP A 54 -1.56 25.15 3.67
N ILE A 55 -1.57 25.11 5.00
CA ILE A 55 -2.77 25.07 5.85
C ILE A 55 -3.01 26.39 6.58
N SER A 56 -2.25 27.45 6.27
CA SER A 56 -2.31 28.75 6.95
C SER A 56 -3.71 29.39 6.92
N LYS A 57 -4.45 29.17 5.83
CA LYS A 57 -5.80 29.71 5.60
C LYS A 57 -6.92 28.79 6.06
N LEU A 58 -6.59 27.68 6.72
CA LEU A 58 -7.59 26.75 7.23
C LEU A 58 -8.24 27.36 8.48
N GLU A 59 -9.56 27.55 8.43
CA GLU A 59 -10.35 28.07 9.54
C GLU A 59 -10.80 26.95 10.49
N ASP A 60 -11.12 27.30 11.73
CA ASP A 60 -11.60 26.33 12.72
C ASP A 60 -12.90 25.65 12.23
N GLY A 61 -12.91 24.32 12.22
CA GLY A 61 -13.99 23.50 11.69
C GLY A 61 -13.94 23.25 10.18
N ALA A 62 -13.04 23.92 9.44
CA ALA A 62 -12.93 23.75 8.01
C ALA A 62 -12.15 22.48 7.64
N LEU A 63 -12.63 21.80 6.60
CA LEU A 63 -12.02 20.63 5.98
C LEU A 63 -11.45 21.01 4.63
N MET A 64 -10.16 20.79 4.42
CA MET A 64 -9.48 20.89 3.13
C MET A 64 -9.14 19.49 2.62
N THR A 65 -9.42 19.24 1.35
CA THR A 65 -9.05 17.96 0.69
C THR A 65 -7.95 18.20 -0.32
N VAL A 66 -6.90 17.39 -0.24
CA VAL A 66 -5.75 17.39 -1.15
C VAL A 66 -5.60 15.99 -1.74
N GLU A 67 -5.24 15.89 -3.01
CA GLU A 67 -4.94 14.60 -3.62
C GLU A 67 -3.50 14.18 -3.32
N TRP A 68 -3.32 12.96 -2.81
CA TRP A 68 -2.02 12.31 -2.68
C TRP A 68 -2.13 10.87 -3.15
N ARG A 69 -1.31 10.46 -4.13
CA ARG A 69 -1.34 9.10 -4.71
C ARG A 69 -2.71 8.69 -5.28
N GLY A 70 -3.47 9.64 -5.84
CA GLY A 70 -4.85 9.40 -6.30
C GLY A 70 -5.85 9.15 -5.17
N LYS A 71 -5.46 9.42 -3.92
CA LYS A 71 -6.30 9.26 -2.72
C LYS A 71 -6.60 10.64 -2.12
N PRO A 72 -7.81 10.88 -1.62
CA PRO A 72 -8.10 12.11 -0.89
C PRO A 72 -7.39 12.07 0.48
N VAL A 73 -6.68 13.14 0.79
CA VAL A 73 -6.11 13.41 2.11
C VAL A 73 -6.83 14.63 2.68
N TRP A 74 -7.36 14.47 3.88
CA TRP A 74 -8.12 15.48 4.58
C TRP A 74 -7.26 16.18 5.60
N PHE A 75 -7.36 17.50 5.61
CA PHE A 75 -6.84 18.39 6.64
C PHE A 75 -8.03 19.07 7.30
N LEU A 76 -8.31 18.71 8.55
CA LEU A 76 -9.35 19.33 9.37
C LEU A 76 -8.69 20.15 10.47
N LYS A 77 -9.00 21.45 10.52
CA LYS A 77 -8.62 22.27 11.68
C LYS A 77 -9.71 22.13 12.73
N ARG A 78 -9.39 21.50 13.85
CA ARG A 78 -10.35 21.24 14.93
C ARG A 78 -10.53 22.48 15.78
N SER A 79 -11.77 22.94 15.88
CA SER A 79 -12.19 23.93 16.88
C SER A 79 -12.02 23.39 18.30
N LYS A 80 -11.95 24.31 19.26
CA LYS A 80 -11.85 23.99 20.69
C LYS A 80 -12.96 23.04 21.16
N LYS A 81 -14.20 23.29 20.73
CA LYS A 81 -15.35 22.44 21.07
C LYS A 81 -15.14 20.98 20.62
N MET A 82 -14.65 20.77 19.39
CA MET A 82 -14.41 19.41 18.90
C MET A 82 -13.35 18.68 19.72
N LEU A 83 -12.31 19.38 20.17
CA LEU A 83 -11.28 18.81 21.03
C LEU A 83 -11.80 18.47 22.43
N ASP A 84 -12.60 19.36 23.01
CA ASP A 84 -13.21 19.16 24.32
C ASP A 84 -14.21 17.98 24.32
N ASP A 85 -14.85 17.71 23.17
CA ASP A 85 -15.81 16.62 23.00
C ASP A 85 -15.12 15.24 22.85
N LEU A 86 -13.85 15.16 22.39
CA LEU A 86 -13.16 13.88 22.10
C LEU A 86 -13.16 12.86 23.27
N PRO A 87 -12.87 13.24 24.53
CA PRO A 87 -12.83 12.28 25.63
C PRO A 87 -14.20 11.66 25.92
N THR A 88 -15.29 12.37 25.59
CA THR A 88 -16.66 11.92 25.84
C THR A 88 -17.07 10.76 24.93
N LEU A 89 -16.43 10.63 23.77
CA LEU A 89 -16.75 9.64 22.75
C LEU A 89 -16.01 8.31 22.93
N LYS A 90 -15.08 8.22 23.89
CA LYS A 90 -14.16 7.06 24.03
C LYS A 90 -14.90 5.71 24.13
N GLY A 91 -16.06 5.68 24.78
CA GLY A 91 -16.86 4.46 24.98
C GLY A 91 -17.56 3.95 23.70
N GLU A 92 -17.65 4.77 22.66
CA GLU A 92 -18.35 4.44 21.42
C GLU A 92 -17.41 3.99 20.29
N LEU A 93 -16.09 4.16 20.49
CA LEU A 93 -15.09 3.87 19.47
C LEU A 93 -14.70 2.40 19.48
N LEU A 94 -14.57 1.81 18.29
CA LEU A 94 -14.03 0.45 18.12
C LEU A 94 -12.55 0.36 18.53
N ASP A 95 -11.77 1.42 18.25
CA ASP A 95 -10.36 1.54 18.60
C ASP A 95 -10.11 2.87 19.33
N PRO A 96 -10.43 2.99 20.62
CA PRO A 96 -10.36 4.26 21.34
C PRO A 96 -8.94 4.77 21.61
N ASN A 97 -7.95 3.86 21.63
CA ASN A 97 -6.56 4.17 21.98
C ASN A 97 -5.62 4.21 20.76
N SER A 98 -6.15 4.03 19.53
CA SER A 98 -5.35 3.92 18.30
C SER A 98 -4.32 2.79 18.37
N GLU A 99 -4.74 1.60 18.83
CA GLU A 99 -3.87 0.44 19.02
C GLU A 99 -3.64 -0.34 17.72
N VAL A 100 -4.44 -0.11 16.69
CA VAL A 100 -4.29 -0.78 15.39
C VAL A 100 -3.09 -0.19 14.62
N ALA A 101 -1.90 -0.70 14.93
CA ALA A 101 -0.63 -0.22 14.38
C ALA A 101 -0.50 -0.35 12.85
N SER A 102 -1.30 -1.21 12.20
CA SER A 102 -1.36 -1.30 10.74
C SER A 102 -2.10 -0.14 10.08
N GLN A 103 -2.93 0.59 10.83
CA GLN A 103 -3.74 1.71 10.33
C GLN A 103 -3.13 3.07 10.66
N GLN A 104 -2.42 3.18 11.78
CA GLN A 104 -1.97 4.46 12.32
C GLN A 104 -0.44 4.53 12.46
N PRO A 105 0.19 5.67 12.15
CA PRO A 105 1.60 5.88 12.44
C PRO A 105 1.81 6.02 13.96
N LYS A 106 3.01 5.66 14.45
CA LYS A 106 3.34 5.68 15.89
C LYS A 106 3.05 7.02 16.58
N TYR A 107 3.27 8.15 15.90
CA TYR A 107 3.03 9.48 16.48
C TYR A 107 1.54 9.77 16.71
N ALA A 108 0.63 9.06 16.05
CA ALA A 108 -0.82 9.23 16.16
C ALA A 108 -1.44 8.26 17.20
N GLN A 109 -0.63 7.48 17.91
CA GLN A 109 -1.06 6.68 19.04
C GLN A 109 -1.21 7.56 20.29
N ASN A 110 -2.19 8.46 20.23
CA ASN A 110 -2.52 9.40 21.30
C ASN A 110 -4.02 9.76 21.22
N ALA A 111 -4.51 10.48 22.23
CA ALA A 111 -5.94 10.82 22.33
C ALA A 111 -6.48 11.65 21.16
N THR A 112 -5.63 12.46 20.50
CA THR A 112 -6.03 13.37 19.42
C THR A 112 -5.72 12.82 18.03
N ARG A 113 -5.01 11.68 17.94
CA ARG A 113 -4.56 11.04 16.69
C ARG A 113 -3.80 11.98 15.77
N SER A 114 -3.01 12.87 16.36
CA SER A 114 -2.35 13.96 15.65
C SER A 114 -1.05 14.38 16.33
N ILE A 115 -0.16 15.03 15.59
CA ILE A 115 1.03 15.68 16.15
C ILE A 115 0.62 16.98 16.87
N LYS A 116 -0.23 17.78 16.21
CA LYS A 116 -0.81 19.00 16.75
C LYS A 116 -2.30 18.78 16.98
N PRO A 117 -2.82 18.89 18.23
CA PRO A 117 -4.23 18.64 18.53
C PRO A 117 -5.20 19.39 17.61
N GLU A 118 -4.92 20.62 17.23
CA GLU A 118 -5.79 21.43 16.38
C GLU A 118 -5.78 21.01 14.90
N VAL A 119 -4.83 20.19 14.44
CA VAL A 119 -4.77 19.76 13.03
C VAL A 119 -4.89 18.25 12.92
N LEU A 120 -6.01 17.79 12.36
CA LEU A 120 -6.24 16.39 12.05
C LEU A 120 -5.94 16.13 10.57
N VAL A 121 -5.03 15.19 10.31
CA VAL A 121 -4.67 14.75 8.95
C VAL A 121 -5.09 13.30 8.79
N LEU A 122 -5.93 13.02 7.80
CA LEU A 122 -6.45 11.67 7.53
C LEU A 122 -6.30 11.33 6.06
N VAL A 123 -5.99 10.07 5.76
CA VAL A 123 -6.28 9.53 4.43
C VAL A 123 -7.80 9.29 4.41
N GLY A 124 -8.53 10.05 3.60
CA GLY A 124 -9.99 10.05 3.50
C GLY A 124 -10.55 8.79 2.83
N ILE A 125 -10.14 7.63 3.31
CA ILE A 125 -10.45 6.31 2.74
C ILE A 125 -11.00 5.44 3.86
N CYS A 126 -12.25 5.03 3.70
CA CYS A 126 -12.91 4.11 4.61
C CYS A 126 -12.13 2.79 4.69
N THR A 127 -11.83 2.36 5.91
CA THR A 127 -11.07 1.13 6.19
C THR A 127 -11.83 -0.16 5.87
N HIS A 128 -13.11 -0.07 5.48
CA HIS A 128 -13.90 -1.21 5.01
C HIS A 128 -13.51 -1.63 3.59
N LEU A 129 -13.83 -0.81 2.59
CA LEU A 129 -13.62 -1.12 1.17
C LEU A 129 -13.06 0.05 0.35
N GLY A 130 -12.64 1.13 1.01
CA GLY A 130 -11.86 2.18 0.37
C GLY A 130 -12.63 3.34 -0.28
N CYS A 131 -13.95 3.41 -0.09
CA CYS A 131 -14.73 4.60 -0.47
C CYS A 131 -14.27 5.83 0.32
N SER A 132 -14.41 7.03 -0.26
CA SER A 132 -14.26 8.27 0.50
C SER A 132 -15.52 8.52 1.33
N PRO A 133 -15.43 8.60 2.68
CA PRO A 133 -16.57 9.00 3.48
C PRO A 133 -17.00 10.44 3.14
N THR A 134 -18.28 10.74 3.32
CA THR A 134 -18.90 12.06 3.10
C THR A 134 -19.34 12.68 4.40
#